data_AF-A0A2W6DIH8-F1
#
_entry.id   AF-A0A2W6DIH8-F1
#
_cell.length_a   1.000
_cell.length_b   1.000
_cell.length_c   1.000
_cell.angle_alpha   90.00
_cell.angle_beta   90.00
_cell.angle_gamma   90.00
#
_symmetry.space_group_name_H-M   'P 1'
#
loop_
_entity.id
_entity.type
_entity.pdbx_description
1 polymer ?
#
loop_
_entity_poly.entity_id
_entity_poly.type
_entity_poly.pdbx_seq_one_letter_code
_entity_poly.pdbx_strand_id
1 'polypeptide(L)'
;MRKPDDLDVLRELVGSRPGAEAAYQDALQRDGLLASMASSRQESGLNQHAVADAMGTSQSAISDLETGRAEPRLSTLQRYARAVSRRLDVRLVDDAGPDVRREAEERGLGLILSSMLPFDRLTVDDLANKLQLPERLITHAISVLTRHHWITALTDGPAAFRLNDQRALVIGVSIRHDHVVGVLTNLRTSQVIDFRRIAHATTAPEGAVAVVAEIVSQLRSAAVPGQEILGVGVEMAGVVDRETGVVRFAADFRDRLHNPWVDFDLEDAIETTTGFTTVVENDVNALATREHLISGDPGGVVVLLMGESGRGIGAALIANGTVVHGHDSVAGEIGHLIVDPSGPACRSGRHRGCLESVASTAAILDSISHPEQRLAASRRGSGFDLKHAAALAQSGDTSTLTALVRAGNAIGDVLSPMIALTDPARIVIYGPRELVDIPTHDSARSFMGAISERLNRSGSDKHDVVGRDLNDFILPRAAAVVAVSHFTARPKNWLPIGPVVGDDLLAPMRSVADPVSAY
;
A
#
# COMPACT_ATOMS: atom_id res chain seq x y z
N MET A 1 7.86 34.59 -30.61
CA MET A 1 6.71 33.75 -31.02
C MET A 1 7.14 32.92 -32.22
N ARG A 2 7.27 31.61 -32.05
CA ARG A 2 7.57 30.68 -33.16
C ARG A 2 6.29 30.55 -34.00
N LYS A 3 6.37 30.66 -35.32
CA LYS A 3 5.23 30.32 -36.19
C LYS A 3 4.92 28.82 -35.98
N PRO A 4 3.64 28.44 -35.84
CA PRO A 4 3.26 27.03 -35.75
C PRO A 4 3.79 26.27 -36.97
N ASP A 5 4.36 25.08 -36.75
CA ASP A 5 4.66 24.10 -37.78
C ASP A 5 3.33 23.61 -38.39
N ASP A 6 3.32 23.23 -39.67
CA ASP A 6 2.17 22.60 -40.33
C ASP A 6 1.63 21.39 -39.53
N LEU A 7 2.49 20.68 -38.78
CA LEU A 7 2.13 19.62 -37.83
C LEU A 7 1.37 20.11 -36.58
N ASP A 8 1.70 21.30 -36.07
CA ASP A 8 0.99 21.91 -34.93
C ASP A 8 -0.40 22.38 -35.36
N VAL A 9 -0.51 22.95 -36.56
CA VAL A 9 -1.80 23.36 -37.18
C VAL A 9 -2.67 22.13 -37.49
N LEU A 10 -2.06 21.03 -37.96
CA LEU A 10 -2.77 19.76 -38.20
C LEU A 10 -3.27 19.13 -36.88
N ARG A 11 -2.49 19.15 -35.80
CA ARG A 11 -2.92 18.68 -34.48
C ARG A 11 -4.07 19.51 -33.91
N GLU A 12 -4.04 20.81 -34.08
CA GLU A 12 -5.11 21.73 -33.65
C GLU A 12 -6.40 21.56 -34.48
N LEU A 13 -6.26 21.23 -35.77
CA LEU A 13 -7.38 20.89 -36.67
C LEU A 13 -7.99 19.50 -36.38
N VAL A 14 -7.19 18.53 -35.92
CA VAL A 14 -7.67 17.19 -35.53
C VAL A 14 -8.40 17.23 -34.19
N GLY A 15 -7.90 18.00 -33.22
CA GLY A 15 -8.54 18.16 -31.90
C GLY A 15 -9.90 18.88 -31.91
N SER A 16 -10.28 19.52 -33.01
CA SER A 16 -11.50 20.33 -33.14
C SER A 16 -12.61 19.71 -34.00
N ARG A 17 -12.43 18.47 -34.51
CA ARG A 17 -13.44 17.77 -35.32
C ARG A 17 -13.61 16.31 -34.88
N PRO A 18 -14.80 15.88 -34.41
CA PRO A 18 -15.05 14.50 -33.99
C PRO A 18 -14.70 13.43 -35.03
N GLY A 19 -14.84 13.76 -36.33
CA GLY A 19 -14.46 12.85 -37.42
C GLY A 19 -12.96 12.69 -37.65
N ALA A 20 -12.13 13.62 -37.16
CA ALA A 20 -10.68 13.54 -37.29
C ALA A 20 -10.04 12.62 -36.23
N GLU A 21 -10.58 12.61 -35.02
CA GLU A 21 -10.20 11.64 -33.97
C GLU A 21 -10.62 10.22 -34.37
N ALA A 22 -11.85 10.03 -34.86
CA ALA A 22 -12.28 8.72 -35.38
C ALA A 22 -11.37 8.22 -36.51
N ALA A 23 -11.03 9.09 -37.48
CA ALA A 23 -10.11 8.74 -38.55
C ALA A 23 -8.69 8.41 -38.06
N TYR A 24 -8.21 9.07 -36.99
CA TYR A 24 -6.93 8.77 -36.37
C TYR A 24 -6.94 7.40 -35.65
N GLN A 25 -8.00 7.10 -34.91
CA GLN A 25 -8.17 5.80 -34.25
C GLN A 25 -8.30 4.66 -35.25
N ASP A 26 -9.07 4.87 -36.33
CA ASP A 26 -9.20 3.92 -37.44
C ASP A 26 -7.83 3.63 -38.08
N ALA A 27 -6.99 4.66 -38.22
CA ALA A 27 -5.63 4.50 -38.73
C ALA A 27 -4.74 3.67 -37.78
N LEU A 28 -4.80 3.89 -36.46
CA LEU A 28 -4.04 3.11 -35.48
C LEU A 28 -4.47 1.64 -35.45
N GLN A 29 -5.78 1.36 -35.47
CA GLN A 29 -6.29 -0.01 -35.51
C GLN A 29 -5.85 -0.75 -36.77
N ARG A 30 -5.89 -0.06 -37.92
CA ARG A 30 -5.40 -0.58 -39.20
C ARG A 30 -3.91 -0.91 -39.16
N ASP A 31 -3.09 0.00 -38.63
CA ASP A 31 -1.63 -0.21 -38.55
C ASP A 31 -1.29 -1.40 -37.63
N GLY A 32 -2.01 -1.54 -36.51
CA GLY A 32 -1.87 -2.69 -35.61
C GLY A 32 -2.24 -4.03 -36.28
N LEU A 33 -3.32 -4.06 -37.06
CA LEU A 33 -3.71 -5.24 -37.83
C LEU A 33 -2.65 -5.62 -38.87
N LEU A 34 -2.14 -4.64 -39.61
CA LEU A 34 -1.10 -4.86 -40.64
C LEU A 34 0.21 -5.36 -40.02
N ALA A 35 0.62 -4.81 -38.88
CA ALA A 35 1.79 -5.27 -38.14
C ALA A 35 1.63 -6.73 -37.68
N SER A 36 0.45 -7.11 -37.14
CA SER A 36 0.17 -8.49 -36.74
C SER A 36 0.22 -9.47 -37.91
N MET A 37 -0.22 -9.05 -39.10
CA MET A 37 -0.12 -9.85 -40.32
C MET A 37 1.33 -10.03 -40.77
N ALA A 38 2.16 -8.98 -40.69
CA ALA A 38 3.59 -9.07 -40.97
C ALA A 38 4.32 -10.00 -39.98
N SER A 39 3.98 -9.94 -38.68
CA SER A 39 4.49 -10.87 -37.67
C SER A 39 4.07 -12.31 -37.96
N SER A 40 2.81 -12.55 -38.31
CA SER A 40 2.32 -13.89 -38.68
C SER A 40 3.06 -14.47 -39.89
N ARG A 41 3.42 -13.61 -40.87
CA ARG A 41 4.27 -14.00 -42.00
C ARG A 41 5.66 -14.43 -41.54
N GLN A 42 6.29 -13.64 -40.65
CA GLN A 42 7.62 -13.94 -40.11
C GLN A 42 7.63 -15.26 -39.32
N GLU A 43 6.63 -15.49 -38.47
CA GLU A 43 6.45 -16.74 -37.73
C GLU A 43 6.29 -17.96 -38.65
N SER A 44 5.66 -17.76 -39.81
CA SER A 44 5.48 -18.80 -40.83
C SER A 44 6.74 -19.02 -41.69
N GLY A 45 7.83 -18.31 -41.42
CA GLY A 45 9.10 -18.42 -42.15
C GLY A 45 9.05 -17.87 -43.58
N LEU A 46 8.01 -17.12 -43.94
CA LEU A 46 7.82 -16.62 -45.30
C LEU A 46 8.46 -15.23 -45.47
N ASN A 47 9.15 -15.02 -46.59
CA ASN A 47 9.55 -13.68 -47.00
C ASN A 47 8.40 -12.97 -47.76
N GLN A 48 8.51 -11.65 -47.95
CA GLN A 48 7.46 -10.88 -48.62
C GLN A 48 7.24 -11.31 -50.09
N HIS A 49 8.27 -11.84 -50.75
CA HIS A 49 8.16 -12.35 -52.12
C HIS A 49 7.29 -13.61 -52.20
N ALA A 50 7.48 -14.55 -51.27
CA ALA A 50 6.67 -15.78 -51.20
C ALA A 50 5.19 -15.47 -50.93
N VAL A 51 4.90 -14.47 -50.10
CA VAL A 51 3.52 -14.00 -49.90
C VAL A 51 2.98 -13.30 -51.15
N ALA A 52 3.80 -12.52 -51.84
CA ALA A 52 3.42 -11.87 -53.09
C ALA A 52 3.05 -12.89 -54.18
N ASP A 53 3.84 -13.95 -54.35
CA ASP A 53 3.59 -15.04 -55.29
C ASP A 53 2.30 -15.78 -54.96
N ALA A 54 2.12 -16.16 -53.68
CA ALA A 54 0.91 -16.83 -53.21
C ALA A 54 -0.35 -15.95 -53.34
N MET A 55 -0.19 -14.65 -53.21
CA MET A 55 -1.27 -13.70 -53.46
C MET A 55 -1.46 -13.40 -54.95
N GLY A 56 -0.48 -13.60 -55.83
CA GLY A 56 -0.51 -13.12 -57.22
C GLY A 56 -0.39 -11.59 -57.30
N THR A 57 0.57 -11.02 -56.58
CA THR A 57 0.87 -9.57 -56.57
C THR A 57 2.39 -9.33 -56.55
N SER A 58 2.85 -8.08 -56.48
CA SER A 58 4.28 -7.75 -56.40
C SER A 58 4.78 -7.71 -54.95
N GLN A 59 6.08 -7.98 -54.75
CA GLN A 59 6.70 -7.83 -53.43
C GLN A 59 6.63 -6.39 -52.92
N SER A 60 6.70 -5.38 -53.81
CA SER A 60 6.49 -3.97 -53.44
C SER A 60 5.09 -3.73 -52.89
N ALA A 61 4.05 -4.33 -53.46
CA ALA A 61 2.69 -4.21 -52.97
C ALA A 61 2.52 -4.84 -51.58
N ILE A 62 3.24 -5.93 -51.28
CA ILE A 62 3.28 -6.52 -49.93
C ILE A 62 4.02 -5.62 -48.96
N SER A 63 5.13 -4.99 -49.37
CA SER A 63 5.86 -4.04 -48.54
C SER A 63 5.03 -2.79 -48.23
N ASP A 64 4.34 -2.23 -49.23
CA ASP A 64 3.47 -1.05 -49.04
C ASP A 64 2.27 -1.38 -48.13
N LEU A 65 1.77 -2.62 -48.22
CA LEU A 65 0.74 -3.13 -47.34
C LEU A 65 1.24 -3.24 -45.88
N GLU A 66 2.40 -3.85 -45.66
CA GLU A 66 2.96 -4.06 -44.29
C GLU A 66 3.43 -2.76 -43.64
N THR A 67 3.76 -1.74 -44.43
CA THR A 67 4.22 -0.43 -43.94
C THR A 67 3.11 0.62 -43.87
N GLY A 68 1.87 0.25 -44.15
CA GLY A 68 0.70 1.15 -44.08
C GLY A 68 0.65 2.20 -45.21
N ARG A 69 1.50 2.08 -46.24
CA ARG A 69 1.56 3.01 -47.39
C ARG A 69 0.44 2.77 -48.40
N ALA A 70 -0.22 1.62 -48.36
CA ALA A 70 -1.35 1.28 -49.20
C ALA A 70 -2.57 0.93 -48.34
N GLU A 71 -3.75 1.44 -48.70
CA GLU A 71 -4.99 1.08 -48.01
C GLU A 71 -5.51 -0.29 -48.46
N PRO A 72 -5.56 -1.29 -47.57
CA PRO A 72 -6.06 -2.61 -47.91
C PRO A 72 -7.59 -2.63 -48.02
N ARG A 73 -8.09 -3.32 -49.05
CA ARG A 73 -9.46 -3.85 -49.01
C ARG A 73 -9.50 -5.09 -48.13
N LEU A 74 -10.66 -5.38 -47.52
CA LEU A 74 -10.86 -6.60 -46.73
C LEU A 74 -10.49 -7.87 -47.52
N SER A 75 -10.83 -7.93 -48.82
CA SER A 75 -10.47 -9.05 -49.69
C SER A 75 -8.95 -9.23 -49.85
N THR A 76 -8.19 -8.13 -49.78
CA THR A 76 -6.71 -8.15 -49.79
C THR A 76 -6.17 -8.77 -48.50
N LEU A 77 -6.72 -8.36 -47.34
CA LEU A 77 -6.31 -8.89 -46.04
C LEU A 77 -6.63 -10.39 -45.92
N GLN A 78 -7.80 -10.82 -46.40
CA GLN A 78 -8.18 -12.23 -46.44
C GLN A 78 -7.28 -13.07 -47.35
N ARG A 79 -6.84 -12.53 -48.50
CA ARG A 79 -5.87 -13.19 -49.38
C ARG A 79 -4.50 -13.32 -48.72
N TYR A 80 -4.03 -12.28 -48.06
CA TYR A 80 -2.78 -12.31 -47.31
C TYR A 80 -2.84 -13.35 -46.18
N ALA A 81 -3.90 -13.35 -45.37
CA ALA A 81 -4.07 -14.34 -44.30
C ALA A 81 -3.99 -15.78 -44.83
N ARG A 82 -4.66 -16.07 -45.96
CA ARG A 82 -4.57 -17.38 -46.62
C ARG A 82 -3.16 -17.71 -47.12
N ALA A 83 -2.43 -16.73 -47.66
CA ALA A 83 -1.06 -16.91 -48.12
C ALA A 83 -0.10 -17.31 -46.99
N VAL A 84 -0.39 -16.90 -45.75
CA VAL A 84 0.36 -17.32 -44.55
C VAL A 84 -0.32 -18.47 -43.78
N SER A 85 -1.21 -19.22 -44.44
CA SER A 85 -1.94 -20.36 -43.86
C SER A 85 -2.76 -20.01 -42.59
N ARG A 86 -3.28 -18.80 -42.53
CA ARG A 86 -4.20 -18.32 -41.47
C ARG A 86 -5.57 -17.99 -42.07
N ARG A 87 -6.55 -17.79 -41.20
CA ARG A 87 -7.89 -17.31 -41.55
C ARG A 87 -8.10 -15.94 -40.91
N LEU A 88 -8.54 -14.95 -41.69
CA LEU A 88 -8.99 -13.68 -41.14
C LEU A 88 -10.46 -13.79 -40.76
N ASP A 89 -10.75 -13.72 -39.46
CA ASP A 89 -12.10 -13.73 -38.92
C ASP A 89 -12.50 -12.29 -38.57
N VAL A 90 -13.48 -11.74 -39.31
CA VAL A 90 -13.95 -10.38 -39.10
C VAL A 90 -15.31 -10.44 -38.45
N ARG A 91 -15.37 -9.96 -37.21
CA ARG A 91 -16.58 -9.82 -36.43
C ARG A 91 -16.74 -8.36 -36.04
N LEU A 92 -17.98 -7.88 -36.02
CA LEU A 92 -18.30 -6.67 -35.27
C LEU A 92 -18.12 -7.04 -33.81
N VAL A 93 -17.15 -6.41 -33.18
CA VAL A 93 -17.03 -6.39 -31.72
C VAL A 93 -17.74 -5.14 -31.25
N ASP A 94 -18.35 -5.18 -30.08
CA ASP A 94 -18.61 -3.94 -29.36
C ASP A 94 -17.27 -3.19 -29.30
N ASP A 95 -17.24 -1.93 -29.74
CA ASP A 95 -16.02 -1.10 -29.69
C ASP A 95 -15.50 -1.22 -28.27
N ALA A 96 -14.37 -1.93 -28.10
CA ALA A 96 -14.05 -2.69 -26.90
C ALA A 96 -14.47 -1.87 -25.69
N GLY A 97 -15.54 -2.32 -25.02
CA GLY A 97 -16.35 -1.45 -24.17
C GLY A 97 -15.47 -0.61 -23.25
N PRO A 98 -15.86 0.64 -22.93
CA PRO A 98 -15.07 1.59 -22.15
C PRO A 98 -14.33 0.98 -20.95
N ASP A 99 -14.83 -0.13 -20.38
CA ASP A 99 -14.27 -0.89 -19.27
C ASP A 99 -12.82 -1.40 -19.39
N VAL A 100 -12.35 -2.03 -20.49
CA VAL A 100 -10.98 -2.60 -20.51
C VAL A 100 -9.90 -1.51 -20.66
N ARG A 101 -10.17 -0.50 -21.49
CA ARG A 101 -9.29 0.67 -21.64
C ARG A 101 -9.36 1.56 -20.40
N ARG A 102 -10.57 1.80 -19.83
CA ARG A 102 -10.71 2.44 -18.51
C ARG A 102 -9.89 1.70 -17.49
N GLU A 103 -10.02 0.39 -17.39
CA GLU A 103 -9.39 -0.37 -16.32
C GLU A 103 -7.87 -0.33 -16.43
N ALA A 104 -7.33 -0.38 -17.64
CA ALA A 104 -5.89 -0.19 -17.87
C ALA A 104 -5.43 1.24 -17.54
N GLU A 105 -6.19 2.25 -17.96
CA GLU A 105 -5.92 3.66 -17.65
C GLU A 105 -6.01 3.95 -16.16
N GLU A 106 -7.05 3.46 -15.49
CA GLU A 106 -7.30 3.52 -14.06
C GLU A 106 -6.18 2.83 -13.29
N ARG A 107 -5.84 1.58 -13.61
CA ARG A 107 -4.70 0.90 -12.98
C ARG A 107 -3.40 1.71 -13.16
N GLY A 108 -3.19 2.31 -14.33
CA GLY A 108 -2.07 3.22 -14.59
C GLY A 108 -2.08 4.47 -13.72
N LEU A 109 -3.24 5.13 -13.57
CA LEU A 109 -3.42 6.29 -12.69
C LEU A 109 -3.15 5.94 -11.23
N GLY A 110 -3.62 4.78 -10.77
CA GLY A 110 -3.41 4.30 -9.42
C GLY A 110 -1.92 4.04 -9.10
N LEU A 111 -1.20 3.42 -10.05
CA LEU A 111 0.25 3.20 -9.93
C LEU A 111 1.02 4.52 -9.84
N ILE A 112 0.65 5.51 -10.66
CA ILE A 112 1.29 6.83 -10.66
C ILE A 112 0.99 7.55 -9.35
N LEU A 113 -0.27 7.60 -8.91
CA LEU A 113 -0.64 8.25 -7.65
C LEU A 113 0.09 7.62 -6.46
N SER A 114 0.11 6.28 -6.40
CA SER A 114 0.80 5.53 -5.35
C SER A 114 2.30 5.85 -5.35
N SER A 115 2.91 5.98 -6.53
CA SER A 115 4.33 6.33 -6.68
C SER A 115 4.65 7.76 -6.27
N MET A 116 3.66 8.66 -6.24
CA MET A 116 3.83 10.04 -5.78
C MET A 116 3.70 10.18 -4.26
N LEU A 117 3.07 9.23 -3.54
CA LEU A 117 2.85 9.30 -2.09
C LEU A 117 4.11 9.46 -1.23
N PRO A 118 5.27 8.86 -1.57
CA PRO A 118 6.50 9.05 -0.79
C PRO A 118 7.19 10.41 -1.05
N PHE A 119 6.83 11.13 -2.12
CA PHE A 119 7.61 12.27 -2.62
C PHE A 119 6.81 13.57 -2.70
N ASP A 120 7.36 14.66 -2.19
CA ASP A 120 6.72 15.99 -2.26
C ASP A 120 6.66 16.56 -3.68
N ARG A 121 7.67 16.26 -4.49
CA ARG A 121 7.84 16.75 -5.85
C ARG A 121 8.38 15.64 -6.74
N LEU A 122 7.78 15.45 -7.92
CA LEU A 122 8.29 14.56 -8.96
C LEU A 122 8.13 15.17 -10.35
N THR A 123 9.05 14.87 -11.25
CA THR A 123 8.95 15.16 -12.68
C THR A 123 8.35 13.98 -13.45
N VAL A 124 8.02 14.20 -14.73
CA VAL A 124 7.63 13.12 -15.65
C VAL A 124 8.75 12.09 -15.76
N ASP A 125 9.99 12.55 -15.88
CA ASP A 125 11.18 11.71 -16.03
C ASP A 125 11.42 10.84 -14.79
N ASP A 126 11.23 11.40 -13.59
CA ASP A 126 11.35 10.64 -12.33
C ASP A 126 10.35 9.48 -12.30
N LEU A 127 9.09 9.75 -12.67
CA LEU A 127 8.02 8.76 -12.70
C LEU A 127 8.24 7.72 -13.80
N ALA A 128 8.66 8.14 -15.00
CA ALA A 128 8.95 7.25 -16.12
C ALA A 128 10.08 6.28 -15.78
N ASN A 129 11.17 6.77 -15.18
CA ASN A 129 12.30 5.96 -14.74
C ASN A 129 11.92 5.01 -13.60
N LYS A 130 11.16 5.49 -12.60
CA LYS A 130 10.76 4.68 -11.45
C LYS A 130 9.81 3.55 -11.84
N LEU A 131 8.82 3.86 -12.69
CA LEU A 131 7.80 2.90 -13.11
C LEU A 131 8.22 2.05 -14.32
N GLN A 132 9.35 2.39 -14.96
CA GLN A 132 9.78 1.78 -16.23
C GLN A 132 8.67 1.89 -17.30
N LEU A 133 8.02 3.05 -17.36
CA LEU A 133 6.94 3.35 -18.30
C LEU A 133 7.33 4.47 -19.27
N PRO A 134 6.85 4.44 -20.53
CA PRO A 134 7.06 5.53 -21.48
C PRO A 134 6.53 6.87 -20.98
N GLU A 135 7.30 7.95 -21.14
CA GLU A 135 6.92 9.32 -20.74
C GLU A 135 5.55 9.76 -21.26
N ARG A 136 5.15 9.31 -22.46
CA ARG A 136 3.83 9.61 -23.05
C ARG A 136 2.67 9.10 -22.18
N LEU A 137 2.82 7.93 -21.55
CA LEU A 137 1.79 7.36 -20.67
C LEU A 137 1.74 8.12 -19.34
N ILE A 138 2.91 8.46 -18.80
CA ILE A 138 3.01 9.29 -17.59
C ILE A 138 2.39 10.67 -17.82
N THR A 139 2.68 11.30 -18.96
CA THR A 139 2.14 12.62 -19.34
C THR A 139 0.62 12.59 -19.46
N HIS A 140 0.05 11.55 -20.08
CA HIS A 140 -1.40 11.37 -20.17
C HIS A 140 -2.03 11.26 -18.78
N ALA A 141 -1.49 10.40 -17.92
CA ALA A 141 -1.99 10.22 -16.57
C ALA A 141 -1.88 11.49 -15.71
N ILE A 142 -0.77 12.24 -15.82
CA ILE A 142 -0.59 13.53 -15.17
C ILE A 142 -1.66 14.53 -15.64
N SER A 143 -1.98 14.56 -16.94
CA SER A 143 -3.05 15.42 -17.47
C SER A 143 -4.40 15.08 -16.84
N VAL A 144 -4.74 13.80 -16.73
CA VAL A 144 -5.98 13.34 -16.07
C VAL A 144 -5.99 13.72 -14.59
N LEU A 145 -4.94 13.39 -13.84
CA LEU A 145 -4.84 13.71 -12.41
C LEU A 145 -4.88 15.23 -12.16
N THR A 146 -4.29 16.05 -13.03
CA THR A 146 -4.31 17.52 -12.93
C THR A 146 -5.70 18.06 -13.20
N ARG A 147 -6.39 17.56 -14.24
CA ARG A 147 -7.77 17.96 -14.57
C ARG A 147 -8.72 17.68 -13.43
N HIS A 148 -8.53 16.55 -12.75
CA HIS A 148 -9.30 16.19 -11.57
C HIS A 148 -8.71 16.77 -10.28
N HIS A 149 -7.74 17.69 -10.31
CA HIS A 149 -7.07 18.32 -9.16
C HIS A 149 -6.54 17.35 -8.08
N TRP A 150 -6.11 16.15 -8.46
CA TRP A 150 -5.35 15.26 -7.59
C TRP A 150 -3.88 15.68 -7.50
N ILE A 151 -3.36 16.33 -8.55
CA ILE A 151 -2.00 16.87 -8.57
C ILE A 151 -2.01 18.31 -9.04
N THR A 152 -0.99 19.06 -8.65
CA THR A 152 -0.78 20.46 -9.06
C THR A 152 0.60 20.60 -9.70
N ALA A 153 0.65 21.24 -10.87
CA ALA A 153 1.90 21.62 -11.51
C ALA A 153 2.61 22.72 -10.70
N LEU A 154 3.91 22.56 -10.49
CA LEU A 154 4.75 23.54 -9.80
C LEU A 154 5.33 24.52 -10.82
N THR A 155 5.26 25.81 -10.52
CA THR A 155 5.74 26.89 -11.39
C THR A 155 7.24 27.18 -11.22
N ASP A 156 7.85 26.64 -10.16
CA ASP A 156 9.23 26.96 -9.76
C ASP A 156 10.20 25.85 -10.18
N GLY A 157 10.88 26.06 -11.31
CA GLY A 157 11.95 25.18 -11.83
C GLY A 157 11.46 24.19 -12.91
N PRO A 158 12.15 23.03 -13.09
CA PRO A 158 11.77 22.05 -14.11
C PRO A 158 10.34 21.53 -13.88
N ALA A 159 9.64 21.22 -14.98
CA ALA A 159 8.23 20.81 -15.00
C ALA A 159 7.97 19.65 -14.03
N ALA A 160 7.43 19.98 -12.87
CA ALA A 160 7.25 19.05 -11.76
C ALA A 160 5.86 19.18 -11.17
N PHE A 161 5.44 18.13 -10.47
CA PHE A 161 4.10 17.97 -9.95
C PHE A 161 4.15 17.60 -8.47
N ARG A 162 3.13 18.03 -7.74
CA ARG A 162 2.89 17.68 -6.34
C ARG A 162 1.50 17.11 -6.17
N LEU A 163 1.37 16.07 -5.34
CA LEU A 163 0.09 15.53 -4.90
C LEU A 163 -0.66 16.55 -4.04
N ASN A 164 -1.94 16.74 -4.33
CA ASN A 164 -2.88 17.47 -3.47
C ASN A 164 -3.38 16.54 -2.36
N ASP A 165 -2.50 16.26 -1.41
CA ASP A 165 -2.72 15.28 -0.34
C ASP A 165 -3.86 15.63 0.63
N GLN A 166 -4.25 16.90 0.71
CA GLN A 166 -5.39 17.39 1.50
C GLN A 166 -6.76 17.23 0.85
N ARG A 167 -6.80 16.83 -0.43
CA ARG A 167 -8.04 16.67 -1.20
C ARG A 167 -8.94 15.57 -0.61
N ALA A 168 -8.31 14.53 -0.09
CA ALA A 168 -8.98 13.36 0.42
C ALA A 168 -8.36 12.92 1.75
N LEU A 169 -9.22 12.37 2.60
CA LEU A 169 -8.88 11.93 3.94
C LEU A 169 -9.05 10.42 4.04
N VAL A 170 -8.38 9.83 5.02
CA VAL A 170 -8.50 8.41 5.34
C VAL A 170 -8.59 8.26 6.85
N ILE A 171 -9.45 7.35 7.29
CA ILE A 171 -9.51 6.97 8.70
C ILE A 171 -8.65 5.73 8.90
N GLY A 172 -7.76 5.76 9.88
CA GLY A 172 -7.01 4.59 10.32
C GLY A 172 -7.40 4.20 11.74
N VAL A 173 -7.66 2.92 11.98
CA VAL A 173 -8.16 2.40 13.25
C VAL A 173 -7.27 1.26 13.75
N SER A 174 -6.87 1.37 15.01
CA SER A 174 -6.10 0.37 15.75
C SER A 174 -6.98 -0.26 16.80
N ILE A 175 -7.30 -1.54 16.65
CA ILE A 175 -8.04 -2.30 17.66
C ILE A 175 -7.04 -2.98 18.60
N ARG A 176 -7.11 -2.68 19.89
CA ARG A 176 -6.32 -3.32 20.95
C ARG A 176 -7.25 -4.07 21.90
N HIS A 177 -6.71 -4.91 22.78
CA HIS A 177 -7.56 -5.70 23.68
C HIS A 177 -8.27 -4.84 24.74
N ASP A 178 -7.79 -3.64 25.05
CA ASP A 178 -8.31 -2.77 26.11
C ASP A 178 -8.96 -1.48 25.57
N HIS A 179 -8.59 -1.05 24.36
CA HIS A 179 -9.12 0.15 23.73
C HIS A 179 -9.02 0.12 22.19
N VAL A 180 -9.71 1.05 21.53
CA VAL A 180 -9.57 1.35 20.12
C VAL A 180 -9.07 2.79 19.96
N VAL A 181 -8.10 3.00 19.08
CA VAL A 181 -7.65 4.34 18.67
C VAL A 181 -7.96 4.52 17.19
N GLY A 182 -8.60 5.62 16.84
CA GLY A 182 -8.77 6.04 15.44
C GLY A 182 -8.08 7.37 15.17
N VAL A 183 -7.56 7.54 13.96
CA VAL A 183 -7.00 8.79 13.44
C VAL A 183 -7.64 9.13 12.11
N LEU A 184 -7.86 10.42 11.87
CA LEU A 184 -8.19 10.98 10.57
C LEU A 184 -6.94 11.61 9.98
N THR A 185 -6.54 11.24 8.76
CA THR A 185 -5.32 11.75 8.12
C THR A 185 -5.55 12.23 6.70
N ASN A 186 -4.63 13.04 6.19
CA ASN A 186 -4.48 13.30 4.75
C ASN A 186 -4.00 12.04 4.00
N LEU A 187 -3.94 12.08 2.66
CA LEU A 187 -3.52 10.95 1.82
C LEU A 187 -2.10 10.43 2.10
N ARG A 188 -1.16 11.33 2.40
CA ARG A 188 0.22 10.91 2.75
C ARG A 188 0.31 10.32 4.15
N THR A 189 -0.77 10.39 4.95
CA THR A 189 -0.82 10.04 6.36
C THR A 189 0.19 10.81 7.23
N SER A 190 0.80 11.87 6.69
CA SER A 190 1.84 12.67 7.33
C SER A 190 1.25 13.58 8.42
N GLN A 191 -0.01 13.99 8.25
CA GLN A 191 -0.75 14.84 9.17
C GLN A 191 -1.92 14.07 9.78
N VAL A 192 -1.99 14.07 11.12
CA VAL A 192 -3.20 13.66 11.86
C VAL A 192 -4.06 14.91 12.07
N ILE A 193 -5.26 14.89 11.50
CA ILE A 193 -6.22 15.99 11.54
C ILE A 193 -7.03 15.93 12.84
N ASP A 194 -7.46 14.72 13.21
CA ASP A 194 -8.18 14.46 14.45
C ASP A 194 -7.93 13.00 14.90
N PHE A 195 -8.18 12.71 16.18
CA PHE A 195 -8.07 11.36 16.72
C PHE A 195 -9.10 11.09 17.82
N ARG A 196 -9.47 9.82 18.00
CA ARG A 196 -10.32 9.36 19.10
C ARG A 196 -9.72 8.13 19.75
N ARG A 197 -9.96 8.00 21.06
CA ARG A 197 -9.59 6.83 21.85
C ARG A 197 -10.77 6.45 22.71
N ILE A 198 -11.24 5.22 22.57
CA ILE A 198 -12.40 4.70 23.32
C ILE A 198 -12.01 3.35 23.91
N ALA A 199 -12.23 3.16 25.21
CA ALA A 199 -11.97 1.90 25.88
C ALA A 199 -13.02 0.85 25.48
N HIS A 200 -12.62 -0.43 25.42
CA HIS A 200 -13.56 -1.51 25.18
C HIS A 200 -14.47 -1.71 26.40
N ALA A 201 -15.79 -1.67 26.19
CA ALA A 201 -16.74 -2.23 27.17
C ALA A 201 -16.69 -3.77 27.17
N THR A 202 -16.36 -4.37 26.02
CA THR A 202 -16.15 -5.80 25.82
C THR A 202 -15.20 -6.01 24.63
N THR A 203 -14.42 -7.10 24.66
CA THR A 203 -13.55 -7.53 23.56
C THR A 203 -14.24 -8.53 22.62
N ALA A 204 -15.56 -8.73 22.77
CA ALA A 204 -16.33 -9.51 21.82
C ALA A 204 -16.40 -8.80 20.46
N PRO A 205 -16.49 -9.53 19.34
CA PRO A 205 -16.46 -8.95 18.00
C PRO A 205 -17.43 -7.80 17.81
N GLU A 206 -18.68 -7.96 18.24
CA GLU A 206 -19.72 -6.94 18.05
C GLU A 206 -19.47 -5.69 18.89
N GLY A 207 -18.85 -5.85 20.06
CA GLY A 207 -18.45 -4.72 20.89
C GLY A 207 -17.29 -3.94 20.29
N ALA A 208 -16.31 -4.63 19.71
CA ALA A 208 -15.22 -3.99 18.98
C ALA A 208 -15.75 -3.23 17.76
N VAL A 209 -16.61 -3.85 16.94
CA VAL A 209 -17.23 -3.20 15.77
C VAL A 209 -18.04 -1.96 16.18
N ALA A 210 -18.80 -2.02 17.28
CA ALA A 210 -19.55 -0.87 17.77
C ALA A 210 -18.63 0.31 18.15
N VAL A 211 -17.51 0.03 18.82
CA VAL A 211 -16.52 1.06 19.18
C VAL A 211 -15.86 1.65 17.94
N VAL A 212 -15.51 0.81 16.95
CA VAL A 212 -14.97 1.29 15.67
C VAL A 212 -15.98 2.20 14.98
N ALA A 213 -17.26 1.82 14.91
CA ALA A 213 -18.29 2.62 14.29
C ALA A 213 -18.50 3.97 14.99
N GLU A 214 -18.45 4.00 16.32
CA GLU A 214 -18.50 5.23 17.09
C GLU A 214 -17.30 6.16 16.75
N ILE A 215 -16.09 5.61 16.73
CA ILE A 215 -14.87 6.35 16.36
C ILE A 215 -14.98 6.91 14.94
N VAL A 216 -15.39 6.07 13.97
CA VAL A 216 -15.54 6.49 12.56
C VAL A 216 -16.57 7.60 12.44
N SER A 217 -17.72 7.50 13.12
CA SER A 217 -18.74 8.56 13.15
C SER A 217 -18.20 9.87 13.73
N GLN A 218 -17.44 9.80 14.84
CA GLN A 218 -16.87 10.99 15.47
C GLN A 218 -15.79 11.64 14.60
N LEU A 219 -14.89 10.85 13.99
CA LEU A 219 -13.84 11.36 13.11
C LEU A 219 -14.40 11.94 11.81
N ARG A 220 -15.45 11.33 11.25
CA ARG A 220 -16.14 11.86 10.07
C ARG A 220 -16.61 13.30 10.27
N SER A 221 -17.07 13.63 11.48
CA SER A 221 -17.57 14.99 11.79
C SER A 221 -16.49 16.08 11.75
N ALA A 222 -15.20 15.70 11.75
CA ALA A 222 -14.08 16.64 11.67
C ALA A 222 -13.69 17.02 10.23
N ALA A 223 -14.22 16.34 9.21
CA ALA A 223 -13.96 16.68 7.81
C ALA A 223 -14.69 17.97 7.41
N VAL A 224 -13.99 18.91 6.76
CA VAL A 224 -14.58 20.17 6.28
C VAL A 224 -15.21 20.01 4.88
N PRO A 225 -16.12 20.91 4.44
CA PRO A 225 -16.70 20.83 3.10
C PRO A 225 -15.64 20.75 1.99
N GLY A 226 -15.80 19.80 1.08
CA GLY A 226 -14.87 19.55 -0.03
C GLY A 226 -13.77 18.52 0.26
N GLN A 227 -13.67 18.01 1.49
CA GLN A 227 -12.84 16.86 1.82
C GLN A 227 -13.68 15.58 1.83
N GLU A 228 -13.29 14.60 1.02
CA GLU A 228 -13.91 13.27 1.01
C GLU A 228 -13.07 12.29 1.83
N ILE A 229 -13.73 11.45 2.63
CA ILE A 229 -13.10 10.34 3.33
C ILE A 229 -13.18 9.12 2.41
N LEU A 230 -12.02 8.60 1.98
CA LEU A 230 -11.96 7.51 1.00
C LEU A 230 -12.39 6.17 1.58
N GLY A 231 -12.17 5.97 2.89
CA GLY A 231 -12.51 4.73 3.57
C GLY A 231 -11.78 4.59 4.90
N VAL A 232 -11.84 3.37 5.44
CA VAL A 232 -11.32 3.02 6.76
C VAL A 232 -10.27 1.91 6.62
N GLY A 233 -9.07 2.14 7.14
CA GLY A 233 -8.09 1.08 7.33
C GLY A 233 -8.11 0.64 8.78
N VAL A 234 -8.12 -0.66 9.02
CA VAL A 234 -8.19 -1.25 10.35
C VAL A 234 -7.01 -2.19 10.53
N GLU A 235 -6.31 -2.08 11.65
CA GLU A 235 -5.36 -3.11 12.06
C GLU A 235 -5.62 -3.63 13.46
N MET A 236 -5.25 -4.90 13.64
CA MET A 236 -5.32 -5.60 14.91
C MET A 236 -4.28 -6.71 15.01
N ALA A 237 -3.99 -7.11 16.25
CA ALA A 237 -3.20 -8.31 16.50
C ALA A 237 -4.03 -9.56 16.18
N GLY A 238 -3.50 -10.41 15.29
CA GLY A 238 -4.16 -11.64 14.84
C GLY A 238 -3.73 -12.05 13.43
N VAL A 239 -4.21 -13.22 13.01
CA VAL A 239 -4.09 -13.72 11.65
C VAL A 239 -5.27 -13.19 10.85
N VAL A 240 -4.96 -12.31 9.88
CA VAL A 240 -5.96 -11.65 9.03
C VAL A 240 -5.76 -12.09 7.59
N ASP A 241 -6.83 -12.58 6.97
CA ASP A 241 -6.88 -12.80 5.54
C ASP A 241 -7.10 -11.46 4.84
N ARG A 242 -6.04 -10.88 4.27
CA ARG A 242 -6.08 -9.54 3.66
C ARG A 242 -7.03 -9.44 2.47
N GLU A 243 -7.23 -10.53 1.73
CA GLU A 243 -8.08 -10.49 0.53
C GLU A 243 -9.56 -10.40 0.88
N THR A 244 -9.95 -11.00 2.01
CA THR A 244 -11.34 -11.08 2.47
C THR A 244 -11.66 -10.20 3.68
N GLY A 245 -10.65 -9.69 4.37
CA GLY A 245 -10.81 -8.94 5.62
C GLY A 245 -11.21 -9.80 6.83
N VAL A 246 -11.22 -11.14 6.67
CA VAL A 246 -11.60 -12.09 7.71
C VAL A 246 -10.47 -12.26 8.72
N VAL A 247 -10.80 -12.09 10.00
CA VAL A 247 -9.93 -12.43 11.13
C VAL A 247 -10.00 -13.93 11.36
N ARG A 248 -9.03 -14.67 10.81
CA ARG A 248 -8.93 -16.13 10.93
C ARG A 248 -8.74 -16.55 12.37
N PHE A 249 -7.89 -15.82 13.10
CA PHE A 249 -7.63 -16.12 14.51
C PHE A 249 -7.07 -14.90 15.25
N ALA A 250 -7.66 -14.55 16.41
CA ALA A 250 -7.11 -13.51 17.27
C ALA A 250 -7.07 -13.95 18.74
N ALA A 251 -5.87 -14.31 19.21
CA ALA A 251 -5.64 -14.88 20.54
C ALA A 251 -5.76 -13.88 21.69
N ASP A 252 -5.79 -12.58 21.43
CA ASP A 252 -5.89 -11.54 22.47
C ASP A 252 -7.32 -10.99 22.62
N PHE A 253 -8.23 -11.37 21.73
CA PHE A 253 -9.63 -10.95 21.74
C PHE A 253 -10.55 -12.09 22.17
N ARG A 254 -11.61 -11.80 22.93
CA ARG A 254 -12.46 -12.81 23.55
C ARG A 254 -13.93 -12.57 23.23
N ASP A 255 -14.61 -13.58 22.72
CA ASP A 255 -16.07 -13.55 22.56
C ASP A 255 -16.79 -13.52 23.93
N ARG A 256 -18.13 -13.49 23.91
CA ARG A 256 -18.95 -13.48 25.13
C ARG A 256 -18.80 -14.76 25.99
N LEU A 257 -18.32 -15.84 25.40
CA LEU A 257 -18.06 -17.12 26.06
C LEU A 257 -16.59 -17.29 26.47
N HIS A 258 -15.79 -16.22 26.32
CA HIS A 258 -14.35 -16.20 26.60
C HIS A 258 -13.50 -17.10 25.69
N ASN A 259 -13.96 -17.37 24.46
CA ASN A 259 -13.16 -18.02 23.42
C ASN A 259 -12.42 -16.98 22.56
N PRO A 260 -11.26 -17.34 21.97
CA PRO A 260 -10.62 -16.53 20.94
C PRO A 260 -11.56 -16.25 19.75
N TRP A 261 -11.35 -15.14 19.05
CA TRP A 261 -12.04 -14.93 17.78
C TRP A 261 -11.51 -15.91 16.73
N VAL A 262 -12.43 -16.48 15.94
CA VAL A 262 -12.14 -17.44 14.86
C VAL A 262 -13.07 -17.14 13.69
N ASP A 263 -12.51 -17.03 12.49
CA ASP A 263 -13.22 -16.78 11.23
C ASP A 263 -14.31 -15.69 11.32
N PHE A 264 -13.96 -14.55 11.91
CA PHE A 264 -14.86 -13.39 12.02
C PHE A 264 -14.64 -12.42 10.86
N ASP A 265 -15.69 -12.15 10.09
CA ASP A 265 -15.67 -11.19 9.00
C ASP A 265 -15.73 -9.75 9.55
N LEU A 266 -14.56 -9.23 9.88
CA LEU A 266 -14.44 -7.90 10.49
C LEU A 266 -14.65 -6.78 9.47
N GLU A 267 -14.23 -7.00 8.22
CA GLU A 267 -14.42 -6.05 7.13
C GLU A 267 -15.91 -5.82 6.88
N ASP A 268 -16.67 -6.87 6.55
CA ASP A 268 -18.12 -6.75 6.28
C ASP A 268 -18.88 -6.16 7.47
N ALA A 269 -18.54 -6.55 8.70
CA ALA A 269 -19.19 -6.03 9.89
C ALA A 269 -18.97 -4.52 10.07
N ILE A 270 -17.75 -4.03 9.80
CA ILE A 270 -17.45 -2.59 9.88
C ILE A 270 -18.06 -1.85 8.69
N GLU A 271 -17.99 -2.39 7.47
CA GLU A 271 -18.60 -1.79 6.28
C GLU A 271 -20.12 -1.64 6.46
N THR A 272 -20.79 -2.70 6.89
CA THR A 272 -22.24 -2.72 7.16
C THR A 272 -22.63 -1.67 8.20
N THR A 273 -21.82 -1.49 9.25
CA THR A 273 -22.14 -0.59 10.35
C THR A 273 -21.80 0.88 10.03
N THR A 274 -20.74 1.12 9.29
CA THR A 274 -20.21 2.48 9.05
C THR A 274 -20.57 3.06 7.68
N GLY A 275 -20.89 2.21 6.71
CA GLY A 275 -21.10 2.57 5.31
C GLY A 275 -19.81 2.96 4.57
N PHE A 276 -18.64 2.80 5.17
CA PHE A 276 -17.36 3.06 4.53
C PHE A 276 -16.72 1.76 4.06
N THR A 277 -16.11 1.82 2.87
CA THR A 277 -15.22 0.75 2.43
C THR A 277 -14.09 0.59 3.43
N THR A 278 -13.87 -0.66 3.84
CA THR A 278 -12.96 -1.01 4.92
C THR A 278 -11.90 -1.98 4.42
N VAL A 279 -10.70 -1.90 4.99
CA VAL A 279 -9.62 -2.86 4.74
C VAL A 279 -9.03 -3.24 6.08
N VAL A 280 -8.94 -4.55 6.33
CA VAL A 280 -8.39 -5.09 7.58
C VAL A 280 -7.00 -5.66 7.32
N GLU A 281 -6.07 -5.42 8.23
CA GLU A 281 -4.70 -5.93 8.17
C GLU A 281 -4.17 -6.30 9.55
N ASN A 282 -3.16 -7.17 9.57
CA ASN A 282 -2.38 -7.45 10.76
C ASN A 282 -1.53 -6.22 11.17
N ASP A 283 -1.31 -6.02 12.47
CA ASP A 283 -0.55 -4.89 13.03
C ASP A 283 0.86 -4.68 12.42
N VAL A 284 1.72 -5.71 12.40
CA VAL A 284 3.07 -5.60 11.86
C VAL A 284 3.09 -5.51 10.33
N ASN A 285 2.13 -6.12 9.64
CA ASN A 285 1.95 -5.96 8.20
C ASN A 285 1.51 -4.53 7.83
N ALA A 286 0.67 -3.90 8.64
CA ALA A 286 0.30 -2.50 8.47
C ALA A 286 1.53 -1.59 8.64
N LEU A 287 2.37 -1.85 9.65
CA LEU A 287 3.64 -1.14 9.83
C LEU A 287 4.60 -1.33 8.65
N ALA A 288 4.70 -2.54 8.10
CA ALA A 288 5.50 -2.78 6.91
C ALA A 288 4.98 -2.03 5.68
N THR A 289 3.67 -1.99 5.49
CA THR A 289 3.05 -1.18 4.42
C THR A 289 3.40 0.31 4.62
N ARG A 290 3.38 0.80 5.86
CA ARG A 290 3.80 2.16 6.21
C ARG A 290 5.28 2.43 5.95
N GLU A 291 6.18 1.54 6.37
CA GLU A 291 7.62 1.72 6.10
C GLU A 291 7.93 1.69 4.61
N HIS A 292 7.26 0.82 3.85
CA HIS A 292 7.38 0.82 2.39
C HIS A 292 6.94 2.16 1.79
N LEU A 293 5.79 2.69 2.23
CA LEU A 293 5.28 3.96 1.73
C LEU A 293 6.20 5.15 2.07
N ILE A 294 6.80 5.17 3.25
CA ILE A 294 7.67 6.27 3.69
C ILE A 294 9.02 6.22 3.00
N SER A 295 9.63 5.04 2.91
CA SER A 295 10.97 4.88 2.35
C SER A 295 10.99 4.86 0.82
N GLY A 296 9.94 4.30 0.21
CA GLY A 296 9.93 3.94 -1.21
C GLY A 296 10.85 2.75 -1.54
N ASP A 297 11.44 2.10 -0.53
CA ASP A 297 12.37 0.99 -0.68
C ASP A 297 11.61 -0.30 -1.04
N PRO A 298 12.06 -1.09 -2.03
CA PRO A 298 11.36 -2.28 -2.48
C PRO A 298 11.54 -3.50 -1.55
N GLY A 299 12.37 -3.42 -0.52
CA GLY A 299 12.64 -4.54 0.37
C GLY A 299 13.01 -4.13 1.78
N GLY A 300 12.61 -4.91 2.77
CA GLY A 300 12.86 -4.61 4.18
C GLY A 300 12.24 -5.61 5.13
N VAL A 301 12.68 -5.60 6.38
CA VAL A 301 12.05 -6.35 7.48
C VAL A 301 11.59 -5.35 8.53
N VAL A 302 10.34 -5.48 8.96
CA VAL A 302 9.79 -4.73 10.08
C VAL A 302 9.53 -5.71 11.22
N VAL A 303 10.04 -5.40 12.40
CA VAL A 303 9.79 -6.15 13.63
C VAL A 303 8.93 -5.29 14.55
N LEU A 304 7.88 -5.87 15.12
CA LEU A 304 7.02 -5.23 16.09
C LEU A 304 7.17 -5.92 17.45
N LEU A 305 7.63 -5.18 18.45
CA LEU A 305 7.59 -5.55 19.85
C LEU A 305 6.42 -4.82 20.51
N MET A 306 5.46 -5.58 21.01
CA MET A 306 4.33 -5.00 21.74
C MET A 306 4.78 -4.47 23.11
N GLY A 307 4.16 -3.37 23.55
CA GLY A 307 4.42 -2.76 24.86
C GLY A 307 3.87 -3.56 26.04
N GLU A 308 3.84 -2.95 27.23
CA GLU A 308 3.61 -3.64 28.50
C GLU A 308 2.31 -4.45 28.60
N SER A 309 1.26 -3.99 27.92
CA SER A 309 -0.04 -4.67 27.88
C SER A 309 -0.11 -5.79 26.84
N GLY A 310 0.89 -5.88 25.94
CA GLY A 310 1.02 -6.93 24.93
C GLY A 310 2.21 -7.84 25.20
N ARG A 311 2.11 -9.10 24.79
CA ARG A 311 3.21 -10.07 24.90
C ARG A 311 3.85 -10.42 23.56
N GLY A 312 3.35 -9.85 22.46
CA GLY A 312 3.69 -10.23 21.08
C GLY A 312 5.04 -9.74 20.57
N ILE A 313 5.71 -10.61 19.79
CA ILE A 313 6.76 -10.21 18.85
C ILE A 313 6.36 -10.75 17.47
N GLY A 314 6.08 -9.85 16.54
CA GLY A 314 5.81 -10.16 15.13
C GLY A 314 6.86 -9.57 14.22
N ALA A 315 6.94 -10.07 13.00
CA ALA A 315 7.67 -9.41 11.93
C ALA A 315 6.86 -9.44 10.63
N ALA A 316 7.21 -8.53 9.72
CA ALA A 316 6.69 -8.49 8.38
C ALA A 316 7.86 -8.32 7.40
N LEU A 317 7.81 -9.08 6.31
CA LEU A 317 8.79 -9.01 5.22
C LEU A 317 8.20 -8.19 4.07
N ILE A 318 8.97 -7.23 3.58
CA ILE A 318 8.71 -6.50 2.36
C ILE A 318 9.63 -7.09 1.29
N ALA A 319 9.04 -7.60 0.21
CA ALA A 319 9.77 -8.10 -0.95
C ALA A 319 9.12 -7.55 -2.22
N ASN A 320 9.94 -7.04 -3.15
CA ASN A 320 9.49 -6.44 -4.41
C ASN A 320 8.41 -5.35 -4.24
N GLY A 321 8.53 -4.54 -3.19
CA GLY A 321 7.60 -3.45 -2.87
C GLY A 321 6.26 -3.91 -2.29
N THR A 322 6.14 -5.18 -1.89
CA THR A 322 4.91 -5.74 -1.34
C THR A 322 5.18 -6.46 -0.02
N VAL A 323 4.22 -6.40 0.89
CA VAL A 323 4.26 -7.20 2.13
C VAL A 323 4.02 -8.67 1.76
N VAL A 324 4.82 -9.55 2.33
CA VAL A 324 4.69 -11.00 2.15
C VAL A 324 3.77 -11.56 3.23
N HIS A 325 2.55 -11.95 2.85
CA HIS A 325 1.56 -12.54 3.76
C HIS A 325 1.71 -14.06 3.94
N GLY A 326 2.30 -14.75 2.95
CA GLY A 326 2.32 -16.22 2.91
C GLY A 326 0.98 -16.81 2.46
N HIS A 327 0.86 -18.14 2.49
CA HIS A 327 -0.36 -18.84 2.03
C HIS A 327 -1.55 -18.62 2.96
N ASP A 328 -1.33 -18.79 4.28
CA ASP A 328 -2.37 -18.73 5.31
C ASP A 328 -2.32 -17.43 6.13
N SER A 329 -1.71 -16.36 5.60
CA SER A 329 -1.51 -15.09 6.31
C SER A 329 -0.69 -15.15 7.61
N VAL A 330 0.17 -16.15 7.76
CA VAL A 330 1.02 -16.36 8.95
C VAL A 330 2.51 -16.10 8.72
N ALA A 331 2.88 -15.50 7.58
CA ALA A 331 4.27 -15.14 7.34
C ALA A 331 4.73 -14.11 8.39
N GLY A 332 5.92 -14.31 8.94
CA GLY A 332 6.49 -13.36 9.91
C GLY A 332 6.09 -13.58 11.37
N GLU A 333 5.47 -14.73 11.70
CA GLU A 333 5.24 -15.21 13.08
C GLU A 333 6.55 -15.63 13.80
N ILE A 334 7.54 -14.74 13.79
CA ILE A 334 8.89 -14.98 14.29
C ILE A 334 8.92 -15.13 15.82
N GLY A 335 7.92 -14.59 16.52
CA GLY A 335 7.75 -14.72 17.97
C GLY A 335 7.67 -16.18 18.44
N HIS A 336 7.28 -17.09 17.55
CA HIS A 336 7.16 -18.53 17.83
C HIS A 336 8.38 -19.36 17.43
N LEU A 337 9.42 -18.74 16.86
CA LEU A 337 10.69 -19.43 16.59
C LEU A 337 11.42 -19.75 17.89
N ILE A 338 11.89 -20.99 18.02
CA ILE A 338 12.59 -21.47 19.22
C ILE A 338 14.02 -20.92 19.21
N VAL A 339 14.34 -20.07 20.20
CA VAL A 339 15.66 -19.46 20.39
C VAL A 339 16.40 -20.05 21.60
N ASP A 340 15.67 -20.59 22.57
CA ASP A 340 16.23 -21.23 23.75
C ASP A 340 15.41 -22.48 24.08
N PRO A 341 15.78 -23.68 23.61
CA PRO A 341 15.02 -24.91 23.87
C PRO A 341 14.78 -25.22 25.36
N SER A 342 15.60 -24.65 26.25
CA SER A 342 15.47 -24.77 27.71
C SER A 342 14.65 -23.66 28.37
N GLY A 343 14.13 -22.73 27.56
CA GLY A 343 13.50 -21.50 28.01
C GLY A 343 12.09 -21.64 28.61
N PRO A 344 11.45 -20.50 28.89
CA PRO A 344 10.11 -20.44 29.48
C PRO A 344 9.04 -21.10 28.60
N ALA A 345 7.89 -21.45 29.20
CA ALA A 345 6.77 -21.95 28.42
C ALA A 345 6.21 -20.85 27.50
N CYS A 346 5.90 -21.18 26.25
CA CYS A 346 5.15 -20.28 25.39
C CYS A 346 3.70 -20.19 25.89
N ARG A 347 3.12 -18.98 25.84
CA ARG A 347 1.70 -18.73 26.13
C ARG A 347 0.75 -19.57 25.28
N SER A 348 1.15 -19.90 24.04
CA SER A 348 0.38 -20.78 23.17
C SER A 348 0.19 -22.19 23.71
N GLY A 349 1.02 -22.61 24.68
CA GLY A 349 1.03 -23.97 25.24
C GLY A 349 1.63 -25.03 24.30
N ARG A 350 2.00 -24.68 23.07
CA ARG A 350 2.46 -25.64 22.04
C ARG A 350 3.94 -26.00 22.16
N HIS A 351 4.76 -25.07 22.64
CA HIS A 351 6.22 -25.22 22.72
C HIS A 351 6.79 -24.35 23.85
N ARG A 352 8.12 -24.34 23.99
CA ARG A 352 8.85 -23.56 24.97
C ARG A 352 10.00 -22.84 24.30
N GLY A 353 10.47 -21.76 24.93
CA GLY A 353 11.72 -21.14 24.50
C GLY A 353 11.63 -20.35 23.20
N CYS A 354 10.43 -19.96 22.81
CA CYS A 354 10.26 -19.14 21.63
C CYS A 354 10.72 -17.70 21.88
N LEU A 355 11.00 -16.98 20.80
CA LEU A 355 11.43 -15.58 20.83
C LEU A 355 10.53 -14.73 21.74
N GLU A 356 9.21 -14.85 21.60
CA GLU A 356 8.22 -14.15 22.44
C GLU A 356 8.46 -14.40 23.94
N SER A 357 8.69 -15.65 24.33
CA SER A 357 8.88 -16.06 25.72
C SER A 357 10.22 -15.62 26.33
N VAL A 358 11.16 -15.18 25.49
CA VAL A 358 12.52 -14.78 25.88
C VAL A 358 12.74 -13.28 25.77
N ALA A 359 12.17 -12.63 24.75
CA ALA A 359 12.51 -11.27 24.35
C ALA A 359 11.35 -10.28 24.38
N SER A 360 10.10 -10.70 24.62
CA SER A 360 8.98 -9.75 24.74
C SER A 360 9.18 -8.81 25.92
N THR A 361 8.51 -7.65 25.90
CA THR A 361 8.50 -6.72 27.03
C THR A 361 8.13 -7.42 28.34
N ALA A 362 7.10 -8.27 28.31
CA ALA A 362 6.72 -9.06 29.48
C ALA A 362 7.82 -10.04 29.92
N ALA A 363 8.50 -10.72 29.00
CA ALA A 363 9.61 -11.63 29.34
C ALA A 363 10.80 -10.90 29.97
N ILE A 364 11.14 -9.72 29.44
CA ILE A 364 12.18 -8.85 30.02
C ILE A 364 11.80 -8.49 31.45
N LEU A 365 10.60 -7.94 31.67
CA LEU A 365 10.12 -7.55 33.01
C LEU A 365 10.04 -8.75 33.96
N ASP A 366 9.51 -9.89 33.51
CA ASP A 366 9.41 -11.11 34.31
C ASP A 366 10.80 -11.63 34.76
N SER A 367 11.85 -11.41 33.96
CA SER A 367 13.22 -11.87 34.27
C SER A 367 13.97 -11.02 35.29
N ILE A 368 13.56 -9.76 35.48
CA ILE A 368 14.22 -8.81 36.40
C ILE A 368 13.40 -8.57 37.67
N SER A 369 12.12 -8.94 37.65
CA SER A 369 11.24 -8.80 38.79
C SER A 369 11.42 -9.94 39.80
N HIS A 370 11.97 -9.68 41.00
CA HIS A 370 11.84 -10.64 42.10
C HIS A 370 10.37 -10.73 42.57
N PRO A 371 9.86 -11.92 42.98
CA PRO A 371 8.47 -12.08 43.43
C PRO A 371 8.06 -11.08 44.51
N GLU A 372 8.97 -10.76 45.42
CA GLU A 372 8.76 -9.80 46.52
C GLU A 372 8.63 -8.35 46.02
N GLN A 373 9.38 -7.98 44.98
CA GLN A 373 9.34 -6.66 44.38
C GLN A 373 8.07 -6.46 43.55
N ARG A 374 7.58 -7.50 42.86
CA ARG A 374 6.25 -7.47 42.20
C ARG A 374 5.13 -7.25 43.20
N LEU A 375 5.20 -7.91 44.35
CA LEU A 375 4.20 -7.79 45.40
C LEU A 375 4.22 -6.38 46.03
N ALA A 376 5.41 -5.81 46.23
CA ALA A 376 5.57 -4.45 46.75
C ALA A 376 5.12 -3.37 45.75
N ALA A 377 5.46 -3.53 44.46
CA ALA A 377 5.03 -2.68 43.35
C ALA A 377 3.51 -2.71 43.18
N SER A 378 2.91 -3.91 43.16
CA SER A 378 1.46 -4.10 43.10
C SER A 378 0.72 -3.47 44.29
N ARG A 379 1.26 -3.58 45.52
CA ARG A 379 0.68 -2.94 46.72
C ARG A 379 0.75 -1.42 46.71
N ARG A 380 1.71 -0.83 45.99
CA ARG A 380 1.90 0.63 45.87
C ARG A 380 1.14 1.24 44.68
N GLY A 381 0.49 0.42 43.85
CA GLY A 381 -0.13 0.88 42.60
C GLY A 381 0.87 1.35 41.55
N SER A 382 2.18 1.22 41.81
CA SER A 382 3.26 1.49 40.85
C SER A 382 3.70 0.13 40.30
N GLY A 383 3.16 -0.27 39.15
CA GLY A 383 3.59 -1.52 38.49
C GLY A 383 5.10 -1.53 38.23
N PHE A 384 5.68 -2.72 38.18
CA PHE A 384 7.05 -2.89 37.70
C PHE A 384 6.99 -2.85 36.16
N ASP A 385 7.39 -1.72 35.60
CA ASP A 385 7.14 -1.33 34.20
C ASP A 385 8.47 -1.08 33.44
N LEU A 386 8.41 -0.78 32.15
CA LEU A 386 9.62 -0.54 31.35
C LEU A 386 10.38 0.71 31.76
N LYS A 387 9.72 1.70 32.37
CA LYS A 387 10.38 2.90 32.89
C LYS A 387 11.24 2.55 34.10
N HIS A 388 10.75 1.67 34.98
CA HIS A 388 11.53 1.14 36.08
C HIS A 388 12.72 0.30 35.57
N ALA A 389 12.50 -0.57 34.58
CA ALA A 389 13.59 -1.34 33.96
C ALA A 389 14.65 -0.41 33.33
N ALA A 390 14.23 0.65 32.63
CA ALA A 390 15.13 1.63 32.05
C ALA A 390 15.94 2.37 33.13
N ALA A 391 15.31 2.73 34.25
CA ALA A 391 15.99 3.38 35.38
C ALA A 391 17.02 2.44 36.04
N LEU A 392 16.69 1.16 36.23
CA LEU A 392 17.62 0.16 36.76
C LEU A 392 18.83 -0.04 35.84
N ALA A 393 18.60 -0.18 34.54
CA ALA A 393 19.67 -0.28 33.55
C ALA A 393 20.61 0.95 33.58
N GLN A 394 20.05 2.17 33.67
CA GLN A 394 20.83 3.40 33.80
C GLN A 394 21.66 3.47 35.08
N SER A 395 21.18 2.86 36.17
CA SER A 395 21.94 2.74 37.42
C SER A 395 23.02 1.66 37.39
N GLY A 396 23.16 0.93 36.28
CA GLY A 396 24.14 -0.16 36.13
C GLY A 396 23.69 -1.49 36.72
N ASP A 397 22.38 -1.68 36.97
CA ASP A 397 21.86 -2.93 37.51
C ASP A 397 22.17 -4.11 36.58
N THR A 398 23.02 -5.01 37.04
CA THR A 398 23.56 -6.09 36.21
C THR A 398 22.48 -7.09 35.80
N SER A 399 21.48 -7.32 36.65
CA SER A 399 20.38 -8.24 36.33
C SER A 399 19.54 -7.72 35.16
N THR A 400 19.25 -6.42 35.18
CA THR A 400 18.49 -5.73 34.14
C THR A 400 19.26 -5.65 32.83
N LEU A 401 20.53 -5.26 32.88
CA LEU A 401 21.39 -5.26 31.69
C LEU A 401 21.51 -6.65 31.06
N THR A 402 21.64 -7.69 31.88
CA THR A 402 21.70 -9.09 31.41
C THR A 402 20.39 -9.49 30.71
N ALA A 403 19.23 -9.13 31.25
CA ALA A 403 17.94 -9.40 30.63
C ALA A 403 17.79 -8.70 29.28
N LEU A 404 18.16 -7.42 29.20
CA LEU A 404 18.11 -6.64 27.95
C LEU A 404 19.04 -7.21 26.87
N VAL A 405 20.28 -7.56 27.25
CA VAL A 405 21.25 -8.18 26.33
C VAL A 405 20.77 -9.55 25.87
N ARG A 406 20.18 -10.37 26.75
CA ARG A 406 19.60 -11.66 26.37
C ARG A 406 18.46 -11.49 25.35
N ALA A 407 17.55 -10.55 25.58
CA ALA A 407 16.45 -10.28 24.67
C ALA A 407 16.95 -9.77 23.30
N GLY A 408 17.91 -8.83 23.29
CA GLY A 408 18.50 -8.32 22.05
C GLY A 408 19.26 -9.39 21.26
N ASN A 409 20.04 -10.25 21.94
CA ASN A 409 20.71 -11.38 21.28
C ASN A 409 19.71 -12.36 20.66
N ALA A 410 18.62 -12.68 21.36
CA ALA A 410 17.58 -13.57 20.84
C ALA A 410 16.91 -13.03 19.56
N ILE A 411 16.67 -11.72 19.50
CA ILE A 411 16.17 -11.07 18.27
C ILE A 411 17.22 -11.14 17.16
N GLY A 412 18.49 -10.85 17.47
CA GLY A 412 19.60 -10.97 16.53
C GLY A 412 19.79 -12.39 15.99
N ASP A 413 19.54 -13.42 16.82
CA ASP A 413 19.58 -14.84 16.44
C ASP A 413 18.50 -15.20 15.41
N VAL A 414 17.33 -14.57 15.51
CA VAL A 414 16.23 -14.78 14.57
C VAL A 414 16.40 -13.95 13.30
N LEU A 415 16.86 -12.70 13.44
CA LEU A 415 17.07 -11.82 12.30
C LEU A 415 18.25 -12.24 11.42
N SER A 416 19.33 -12.81 11.99
CA SER A 416 20.49 -13.27 11.22
C SER A 416 20.12 -14.24 10.06
N PRO A 417 19.41 -15.36 10.31
CA PRO A 417 18.97 -16.25 9.23
C PRO A 417 17.92 -15.61 8.31
N MET A 418 17.08 -14.69 8.80
CA MET A 418 16.16 -13.95 7.93
C MET A 418 16.92 -13.08 6.92
N ILE A 419 17.93 -12.34 7.38
CA ILE A 419 18.79 -11.54 6.50
C ILE A 419 19.46 -12.42 5.44
N ALA A 420 20.00 -13.57 5.84
CA ALA A 420 20.63 -14.50 4.91
C ALA A 420 19.65 -15.04 3.85
N LEU A 421 18.36 -15.16 4.18
CA LEU A 421 17.33 -15.67 3.28
C LEU A 421 16.73 -14.57 2.38
N THR A 422 16.59 -13.35 2.90
CA THR A 422 15.78 -12.30 2.24
C THR A 422 16.57 -11.10 1.75
N ASP A 423 17.83 -10.94 2.18
CA ASP A 423 18.70 -9.80 1.89
C ASP A 423 17.98 -8.44 1.90
N PRO A 424 17.37 -8.05 3.04
CA PRO A 424 16.52 -6.87 3.09
C PRO A 424 17.35 -5.59 2.95
N ALA A 425 16.81 -4.53 2.36
CA ALA A 425 17.54 -3.25 2.28
C ALA A 425 17.68 -2.57 3.66
N ARG A 426 16.68 -2.76 4.54
CA ARG A 426 16.61 -2.15 5.87
C ARG A 426 15.87 -3.06 6.86
N ILE A 427 16.22 -2.95 8.14
CA ILE A 427 15.52 -3.58 9.25
C ILE A 427 15.01 -2.49 10.20
N VAL A 428 13.71 -2.46 10.44
CA VAL A 428 13.07 -1.49 11.34
C VAL A 428 12.46 -2.22 12.53
N ILE A 429 12.83 -1.83 13.73
CA ILE A 429 12.34 -2.41 14.98
C ILE A 429 11.44 -1.40 15.67
N TYR A 430 10.14 -1.65 15.60
CA TYR A 430 9.14 -0.94 16.38
C TYR A 430 9.02 -1.53 17.77
N GLY A 431 9.02 -0.68 18.79
CA GLY A 431 8.83 -1.14 20.16
C GLY A 431 8.68 0.00 21.15
N PRO A 432 8.52 -0.31 22.44
CA PRO A 432 8.45 0.70 23.48
C PRO A 432 9.69 1.58 23.50
N ARG A 433 9.49 2.89 23.65
CA ARG A 433 10.54 3.91 23.69
C ARG A 433 11.76 3.52 24.53
N GLU A 434 11.53 2.94 25.71
CA GLU A 434 12.56 2.53 26.67
C GLU A 434 13.53 1.47 26.14
N LEU A 435 13.13 0.73 25.10
CA LEU A 435 13.92 -0.29 24.41
C LEU A 435 14.52 0.20 23.09
N VAL A 436 13.84 1.09 22.35
CA VAL A 436 14.19 1.39 20.94
C VAL A 436 14.58 2.83 20.62
N ASP A 437 14.33 3.81 21.50
CA ASP A 437 14.53 5.24 21.22
C ASP A 437 15.87 5.80 21.76
N ILE A 438 16.66 6.40 20.83
CA ILE A 438 17.93 7.20 20.79
C ILE A 438 18.77 7.52 22.08
N PRO A 439 20.02 8.06 21.91
CA PRO A 439 21.31 7.47 22.25
C PRO A 439 21.76 7.63 23.73
N THR A 440 20.92 8.21 24.59
CA THR A 440 21.28 8.68 25.93
C THR A 440 20.86 7.74 27.06
N HIS A 441 20.03 6.74 26.78
CA HIS A 441 19.64 5.75 27.77
C HIS A 441 20.42 4.45 27.57
N ASP A 442 21.09 4.01 28.63
CA ASP A 442 21.89 2.79 28.60
C ASP A 442 21.02 1.53 28.33
N SER A 443 19.71 1.57 28.61
CA SER A 443 18.79 0.45 28.32
C SER A 443 18.60 0.20 26.83
N ALA A 444 18.24 1.24 26.06
CA ALA A 444 18.10 1.16 24.61
C ALA A 444 19.44 0.84 23.93
N ARG A 445 20.55 1.43 24.42
CA ARG A 445 21.90 1.05 23.97
C ARG A 445 22.20 -0.43 24.23
N SER A 446 21.80 -0.97 25.38
CA SER A 446 22.06 -2.38 25.71
C SER A 446 21.21 -3.33 24.86
N PHE A 447 19.93 -3.00 24.65
CA PHE A 447 19.02 -3.83 23.88
C PHE A 447 19.31 -3.76 22.38
N MET A 448 19.22 -2.57 21.77
CA MET A 448 19.51 -2.39 20.34
C MET A 448 20.97 -2.67 20.02
N GLY A 449 21.90 -2.32 20.92
CA GLY A 449 23.32 -2.66 20.76
C GLY A 449 23.58 -4.15 20.77
N ALA A 450 22.89 -4.94 21.59
CA ALA A 450 23.00 -6.40 21.55
C ALA A 450 22.45 -6.98 20.23
N ILE A 451 21.36 -6.43 19.69
CA ILE A 451 20.85 -6.81 18.36
C ILE A 451 21.94 -6.53 17.31
N SER A 452 22.45 -5.30 17.24
CA SER A 452 23.46 -4.92 16.25
C SER A 452 24.76 -5.72 16.40
N GLU A 453 25.26 -5.93 17.62
CA GLU A 453 26.46 -6.73 17.87
C GLU A 453 26.26 -8.19 17.45
N ARG A 454 25.06 -8.74 17.66
CA ARG A 454 24.74 -10.10 17.24
C ARG A 454 24.70 -10.23 15.73
N LEU A 455 24.08 -9.27 15.03
CA LEU A 455 24.04 -9.24 13.56
C LEU A 455 25.44 -9.06 12.95
N ASN A 456 26.28 -8.21 13.54
CA ASN A 456 27.66 -8.02 13.10
C ASN A 456 28.48 -9.31 13.20
N ARG A 457 28.30 -10.09 14.28
CA ARG A 457 28.97 -11.39 14.45
C ARG A 457 28.56 -12.42 13.39
N SER A 458 27.35 -12.30 12.83
CA SER A 458 26.84 -13.15 11.75
C SER A 458 27.27 -12.69 10.35
N GLY A 459 28.02 -11.59 10.23
CA GLY A 459 28.43 -11.01 8.94
C GLY A 459 27.34 -10.18 8.25
N SER A 460 26.35 -9.68 9.01
CA SER A 460 25.23 -8.85 8.54
C SER A 460 25.41 -7.37 8.88
N ASP A 461 26.65 -6.90 8.94
CA ASP A 461 27.03 -5.53 9.35
C ASP A 461 26.69 -4.44 8.33
N LYS A 462 26.23 -4.83 7.14
CA LYS A 462 25.87 -3.93 6.04
C LYS A 462 24.42 -3.46 6.08
N HIS A 463 23.60 -4.03 6.95
CA HIS A 463 22.17 -3.79 7.02
C HIS A 463 21.84 -2.69 8.04
N ASP A 464 21.12 -1.66 7.60
CA ASP A 464 20.68 -0.55 8.48
C ASP A 464 19.59 -1.04 9.45
N VAL A 465 19.90 -1.07 10.74
CA VAL A 465 18.98 -1.47 11.81
C VAL A 465 18.54 -0.23 12.58
N VAL A 466 17.24 0.08 12.50
CA VAL A 466 16.68 1.31 13.07
C VAL A 466 15.61 0.98 14.10
N GLY A 467 15.78 1.47 15.33
CA GLY A 467 14.74 1.44 16.36
C GLY A 467 13.75 2.60 16.18
N ARG A 468 12.45 2.34 16.37
CA ARG A 468 11.40 3.36 16.31
C ARG A 468 10.39 3.19 17.45
N ASP A 469 10.13 4.28 18.17
CA ASP A 469 9.12 4.29 19.23
C ASP A 469 7.71 4.00 18.69
N LEU A 470 7.07 3.00 19.29
CA LEU A 470 5.71 2.59 19.05
C LEU A 470 4.73 3.40 19.93
N ASN A 471 4.52 4.66 19.59
CA ASN A 471 3.50 5.48 20.26
C ASN A 471 2.08 5.18 19.74
N ASP A 472 1.08 5.64 20.51
CA ASP A 472 -0.35 5.43 20.29
C ASP A 472 -0.86 5.81 18.88
N PHE A 473 -0.14 6.64 18.12
CA PHE A 473 -0.57 7.10 16.80
C PHE A 473 0.07 6.32 15.65
N ILE A 474 1.16 5.58 15.88
CA ILE A 474 1.90 4.91 14.81
C ILE A 474 1.06 3.84 14.13
N LEU A 475 0.40 3.00 14.92
CA LEU A 475 -0.38 1.88 14.46
C LEU A 475 -1.70 2.29 13.77
N PRO A 476 -2.53 3.20 14.34
CA PRO A 476 -3.67 3.78 13.60
C PRO A 476 -3.25 4.43 12.27
N ARG A 477 -2.11 5.14 12.24
CA ARG A 477 -1.60 5.73 10.99
C ARG A 477 -1.15 4.65 10.00
N ALA A 478 -0.58 3.55 10.48
CA ALA A 478 -0.24 2.41 9.65
C ALA A 478 -1.50 1.78 9.04
N ALA A 479 -2.58 1.66 9.80
CA ALA A 479 -3.90 1.29 9.29
C ALA A 479 -4.38 2.26 8.19
N ALA A 480 -4.26 3.57 8.42
CA ALA A 480 -4.59 4.57 7.41
C ALA A 480 -3.75 4.37 6.12
N VAL A 481 -2.47 4.04 6.24
CA VAL A 481 -1.62 3.72 5.08
C VAL A 481 -2.12 2.48 4.34
N VAL A 482 -2.54 1.41 5.05
CA VAL A 482 -3.12 0.23 4.41
C VAL A 482 -4.33 0.61 3.55
N ALA A 483 -5.23 1.44 4.09
CA ALA A 483 -6.36 1.97 3.34
C ALA A 483 -5.91 2.81 2.15
N VAL A 484 -4.97 3.75 2.34
CA VAL A 484 -4.40 4.54 1.24
C VAL A 484 -3.85 3.62 0.15
N SER A 485 -3.01 2.65 0.47
CA SER A 485 -2.42 1.72 -0.50
C SER A 485 -3.47 0.87 -1.22
N HIS A 486 -4.50 0.39 -0.51
CA HIS A 486 -5.59 -0.37 -1.11
C HIS A 486 -6.37 0.49 -2.09
N PHE A 487 -6.75 1.70 -1.69
CA PHE A 487 -7.53 2.60 -2.51
C PHE A 487 -6.69 3.10 -3.67
N THR A 488 -5.49 3.63 -3.46
CA THR A 488 -4.64 4.12 -4.56
C THR A 488 -4.32 3.05 -5.60
N ALA A 489 -4.30 1.76 -5.24
CA ALA A 489 -4.17 0.65 -6.18
C ALA A 489 -5.47 0.29 -6.95
N ARG A 490 -6.63 0.71 -6.45
CA ARG A 490 -7.98 0.42 -7.00
C ARG A 490 -8.79 1.71 -7.26
N PRO A 491 -8.36 2.55 -8.23
CA PRO A 491 -8.97 3.86 -8.46
C PRO A 491 -10.44 3.84 -8.89
N LYS A 492 -10.96 2.72 -9.45
CA LYS A 492 -12.39 2.55 -9.77
C LYS A 492 -13.34 2.90 -8.61
N ASN A 493 -12.88 2.74 -7.37
CA ASN A 493 -13.73 2.86 -6.18
C ASN A 493 -13.78 4.28 -5.57
N TRP A 494 -12.90 5.21 -5.98
CA TRP A 494 -12.79 6.54 -5.34
C TRP A 494 -12.17 7.65 -6.21
N LEU A 495 -11.64 7.33 -7.40
CA LEU A 495 -11.48 8.33 -8.45
C LEU A 495 -12.80 8.35 -9.22
N PRO A 496 -13.70 9.33 -8.97
CA PRO A 496 -14.81 9.57 -9.88
C PRO A 496 -14.24 10.13 -11.18
N ILE A 497 -13.70 9.25 -12.02
CA ILE A 497 -13.57 9.50 -13.45
C ILE A 497 -14.99 9.34 -13.97
N GLY A 498 -15.83 10.34 -13.72
CA GLY A 498 -17.13 10.41 -14.38
C GLY A 498 -16.95 10.30 -15.90
N PRO A 499 -18.00 9.98 -16.67
CA PRO A 499 -17.93 10.19 -18.11
C PRO A 499 -17.41 11.60 -18.36
N VAL A 500 -16.48 11.74 -19.31
CA VAL A 500 -15.95 13.04 -19.74
C VAL A 500 -17.15 13.98 -19.90
N VAL A 501 -17.26 14.98 -19.03
CA VAL A 501 -18.24 16.05 -19.20
C VAL A 501 -17.77 16.85 -20.40
N GLY A 502 -18.21 16.38 -21.56
CA GLY A 502 -18.03 16.97 -22.86
C GLY A 502 -19.31 16.74 -23.64
N ASP A 503 -20.42 17.26 -23.12
CA ASP A 503 -21.66 17.45 -23.88
C ASP A 503 -22.63 18.46 -23.23
N ASP A 504 -22.11 19.48 -22.52
CA ASP A 504 -22.95 20.56 -22.00
C ASP A 504 -22.33 21.97 -22.16
N LEU A 505 -21.60 22.17 -23.27
CA LEU A 505 -21.19 23.51 -23.73
C LEU A 505 -22.20 24.14 -24.70
N LEU A 506 -23.43 23.65 -24.76
CA LEU A 506 -24.54 24.29 -25.50
C LEU A 506 -25.84 24.31 -24.69
N ALA A 507 -25.79 24.78 -23.44
CA ALA A 507 -26.97 25.40 -22.84
C ALA A 507 -27.13 26.81 -23.46
N PRO A 508 -28.27 27.13 -24.12
CA PRO A 508 -28.44 28.46 -24.68
C PRO A 508 -28.49 29.49 -23.55
N MET A 509 -27.66 30.52 -23.68
CA MET A 509 -27.82 31.79 -22.96
C MET A 509 -29.29 32.22 -23.02
N ARG A 510 -30.04 32.00 -21.92
CA ARG A 510 -31.33 32.64 -21.72
C ARG A 510 -31.12 33.89 -20.87
N SER A 511 -31.15 34.99 -21.62
CA SER A 511 -31.37 36.40 -21.27
C SER A 511 -31.55 36.76 -19.80
N VAL A 512 -30.67 37.67 -19.38
CA VAL A 512 -30.96 38.80 -18.50
C VAL A 512 -32.37 39.34 -18.74
N ALA A 513 -33.21 39.27 -17.71
CA ALA A 513 -34.34 40.18 -17.49
C ALA A 513 -34.76 40.10 -16.02
N ASP A 514 -34.18 40.99 -15.20
CA ASP A 514 -34.93 41.67 -14.13
C ASP A 514 -35.37 43.01 -14.72
N PRO A 515 -36.47 43.67 -14.28
CA PRO A 515 -36.85 43.78 -12.88
C PRO A 515 -38.37 43.78 -12.57
N VAL A 516 -38.70 43.87 -11.27
CA VAL A 516 -39.79 44.64 -10.63
C VAL A 516 -40.69 43.83 -9.68
N SER A 517 -40.54 44.14 -8.38
CA SER A 517 -41.56 44.38 -7.34
C SER A 517 -42.86 43.57 -7.36
N ALA A 518 -43.13 42.82 -6.27
CA ALA A 518 -44.20 43.16 -5.31
C ALA A 518 -44.34 42.10 -4.20
N TYR A 519 -44.49 42.62 -2.97
CA TYR A 519 -44.88 42.01 -1.69
C TYR A 519 -43.86 41.22 -0.87
#